data_AF-A0A7T5RXF2-F1
#
_entry.id   AF-A0A7T5RXF2-F1
#
_cell.length_a   1.000
_cell.length_b   1.000
_cell.length_c   1.000
_cell.angle_alpha   90.00
_cell.angle_beta   90.00
_cell.angle_gamma   90.00
#
_symmetry.space_group_name_H-M   'P 1'
#
loop_
_entity.id
_entity.type
_entity.pdbx_description
1 polymer ?
#
loop_
_entity_poly.entity_id
_entity_poly.type
_entity_poly.pdbx_seq_one_letter_code
_entity_poly.pdbx_strand_id
1 'polypeptide(L)'
;MESSAPVTLRSITPEVAREAVHHALPAIRSMMNDGTFKRHDIAIFLVDPESGDLLHSEMLGSVKDYEHPYQLYGVNKAKFSAEHRVNGGWALSQKPELVSEEIKVNGAFYPGGVYICCDGFHLAVGTSGGQAELDEAISRMIGYVAIGLAKLGGHPSPWGEASQTG
;
A
#
# COMPACT_ATOMS: atom_id res chain seq x y z
N MET A 1 -37.61 -13.26 -2.69
CA MET A 1 -36.19 -13.11 -3.07
C MET A 1 -35.88 -11.64 -3.01
N GLU A 2 -35.28 -11.17 -1.92
CA GLU A 2 -34.82 -9.78 -1.84
C GLU A 2 -33.62 -9.63 -2.77
N SER A 3 -33.81 -8.84 -3.83
CA SER A 3 -32.72 -8.39 -4.68
C SER A 3 -31.88 -7.45 -3.83
N SER A 4 -30.72 -7.93 -3.38
CA SER A 4 -29.72 -7.06 -2.75
C SER A 4 -29.29 -6.04 -3.81
N ALA A 5 -29.51 -4.76 -3.53
CA ALA A 5 -29.02 -3.68 -4.37
C ALA A 5 -27.51 -3.87 -4.63
N PRO A 6 -27.02 -3.59 -5.84
CA PRO A 6 -25.60 -3.74 -6.15
C PRO A 6 -24.77 -2.89 -5.17
N VAL A 7 -23.86 -3.53 -4.44
CA VAL A 7 -22.91 -2.84 -3.58
C VAL A 7 -22.03 -1.97 -4.49
N THR A 8 -22.18 -0.65 -4.39
CA THR A 8 -21.31 0.28 -5.13
C THR A 8 -19.93 0.22 -4.51
N LEU A 9 -18.99 -0.43 -5.21
CA LEU A 9 -17.58 -0.42 -4.87
C LEU A 9 -17.05 1.00 -5.09
N ARG A 10 -16.36 1.54 -4.08
CA ARG A 10 -15.76 2.88 -4.13
C ARG A 10 -14.26 2.73 -4.21
N SER A 11 -13.67 3.07 -5.34
CA SER A 11 -12.22 3.09 -5.49
C SER A 11 -11.60 4.31 -4.80
N ILE A 12 -10.39 4.15 -4.30
CA ILE A 12 -9.53 5.24 -3.83
C ILE A 12 -8.93 5.94 -5.06
N THR A 13 -8.98 7.28 -5.10
CA THR A 13 -8.36 8.03 -6.20
C THR A 13 -6.86 8.19 -6.02
N PRO A 14 -6.08 8.44 -7.10
CA PRO A 14 -4.66 8.77 -7.00
C PRO A 14 -4.36 9.93 -6.05
N GLU A 15 -5.22 10.95 -6.00
CA GLU A 15 -5.05 12.11 -5.13
C GLU A 15 -5.13 11.71 -3.65
N VAL A 16 -6.15 10.92 -3.28
CA VAL A 16 -6.31 10.42 -1.92
C VAL A 16 -5.17 9.47 -1.54
N ALA A 17 -4.73 8.63 -2.47
CA ALA A 17 -3.59 7.74 -2.26
C ALA A 17 -2.31 8.52 -1.91
N ARG A 18 -2.02 9.58 -2.67
CA ARG A 18 -0.88 10.49 -2.44
C ARG A 18 -1.00 11.24 -1.11
N GLU A 19 -2.17 11.81 -0.80
CA GLU A 19 -2.40 12.49 0.48
C GLU A 19 -2.25 11.54 1.66
N ALA A 20 -2.73 10.31 1.53
CA ALA A 20 -2.61 9.30 2.58
C ALA A 20 -1.15 8.99 2.93
N VAL A 21 -0.31 8.81 1.90
CA VAL A 21 1.13 8.65 2.11
C VAL A 21 1.69 9.89 2.80
N HIS A 22 1.41 11.09 2.29
CA HIS A 22 1.88 12.35 2.89
C HIS A 22 1.54 12.47 4.38
N HIS A 23 0.30 12.15 4.77
CA HIS A 23 -0.13 12.16 6.17
C HIS A 23 0.56 11.11 7.04
N ALA A 24 0.91 9.95 6.47
CA ALA A 24 1.61 8.88 7.18
C ALA A 24 3.12 9.12 7.28
N LEU A 25 3.73 9.91 6.38
CA LEU A 25 5.17 10.09 6.29
C LEU A 25 5.85 10.52 7.60
N PRO A 26 5.32 11.45 8.42
CA PRO A 26 5.98 11.83 9.67
C PRO A 26 6.14 10.65 10.64
N ALA A 27 5.10 9.81 10.77
CA ALA A 27 5.16 8.61 11.60
C ALA A 27 6.14 7.58 11.03
N ILE A 28 6.09 7.32 9.71
CA ILE A 28 7.01 6.39 9.04
C ILE A 28 8.46 6.82 9.24
N ARG A 29 8.77 8.11 9.03
CA ARG A 29 10.13 8.66 9.24
C ARG A 29 10.57 8.55 10.69
N SER A 30 9.67 8.75 11.64
CA SER A 30 9.97 8.54 13.07
C SER A 30 10.31 7.08 13.36
N MET A 31 9.56 6.12 12.79
CA MET A 31 9.86 4.69 12.94
C MET A 31 11.20 4.31 12.31
N MET A 32 11.57 4.92 11.18
CA MET A 32 12.85 4.65 10.51
C MET A 32 14.07 5.24 11.23
N ASN A 33 13.90 6.31 12.01
CA ASN A 33 14.98 7.09 12.62
C ASN A 33 15.28 6.74 14.08
N ASP A 34 14.52 5.84 14.70
CA ASP A 34 14.70 5.50 16.12
C ASP A 34 15.94 4.60 16.41
N GLY A 35 16.68 4.22 15.35
CA GLY A 35 17.87 3.37 15.44
C GLY A 35 17.58 1.87 15.59
N THR A 36 16.30 1.49 15.69
CA THR A 36 15.88 0.09 15.83
C THR A 36 15.98 -0.68 14.52
N PHE A 37 16.03 0.02 13.38
CA PHE A 37 16.08 -0.57 12.04
C PHE A 37 17.38 -0.23 11.31
N LYS A 38 18.04 -1.26 10.77
CA LYS A 38 19.31 -1.13 10.01
C LYS A 38 19.12 -0.74 8.55
N ARG A 39 17.89 -0.76 8.03
CA ARG A 39 17.57 -0.44 6.63
C ARG A 39 16.76 0.84 6.58
N HIS A 40 17.19 1.78 5.74
CA HIS A 40 16.65 3.13 5.65
C HIS A 40 15.95 3.42 4.33
N ASP A 41 15.83 2.44 3.45
CA ASP A 41 15.15 2.60 2.17
C ASP A 41 13.82 1.85 2.21
N ILE A 42 12.71 2.56 2.07
CA ILE A 42 11.35 2.01 2.07
C ILE A 42 10.66 2.41 0.78
N ALA A 43 10.10 1.42 0.08
CA ALA A 43 9.30 1.59 -1.12
C ALA A 43 7.83 1.30 -0.80
N ILE A 44 6.93 2.21 -1.19
CA ILE A 44 5.50 2.15 -0.90
C ILE A 44 4.74 2.22 -2.22
N PHE A 45 3.75 1.35 -2.39
CA PHE A 45 2.91 1.26 -3.59
C PHE A 45 1.45 1.10 -3.21
N LEU A 46 0.57 1.88 -3.84
CA LEU A 46 -0.87 1.81 -3.66
C LEU A 46 -1.50 1.42 -5.01
N VAL A 47 -2.33 0.37 -5.00
CA VAL A 47 -2.93 -0.22 -6.20
C VAL A 47 -4.45 -0.30 -6.03
N ASP A 48 -5.20 0.03 -7.08
CA ASP A 48 -6.64 -0.20 -7.14
C ASP A 48 -6.90 -1.71 -7.31
N PRO A 49 -7.60 -2.38 -6.36
CA PRO A 49 -7.87 -3.81 -6.46
C PRO A 49 -8.81 -4.22 -7.59
N GLU A 50 -9.61 -3.30 -8.13
CA GLU A 50 -10.56 -3.60 -9.21
C GLU A 50 -9.88 -3.53 -10.58
N SER A 51 -9.07 -2.49 -10.84
CA SER A 51 -8.39 -2.32 -12.13
C SER A 51 -6.97 -2.86 -12.16
N GLY A 52 -6.33 -3.02 -11.01
CA GLY A 52 -4.90 -3.33 -10.90
C GLY A 52 -3.98 -2.13 -11.17
N ASP A 53 -4.54 -0.93 -11.34
CA ASP A 53 -3.77 0.27 -11.64
C ASP A 53 -2.97 0.75 -10.44
N LEU A 54 -1.75 1.23 -10.71
CA LEU A 54 -0.94 1.92 -9.70
C LEU A 54 -1.53 3.32 -9.45
N LEU A 55 -2.05 3.54 -8.25
CA LEU A 55 -2.60 4.83 -7.82
C LEU A 55 -1.50 5.78 -7.38
N HIS A 56 -0.50 5.28 -6.65
CA HIS A 56 0.61 6.09 -6.15
C HIS A 56 1.81 5.21 -5.77
N SER A 57 3.01 5.79 -5.84
CA SER A 57 4.24 5.22 -5.30
C SER A 57 5.09 6.28 -4.62
N GLU A 58 5.79 5.88 -3.56
CA GLU A 58 6.71 6.74 -2.81
C GLU A 58 7.96 5.96 -2.39
N MET A 59 9.10 6.62 -2.48
CA MET A 59 10.40 6.06 -2.10
C MET A 59 11.02 6.93 -0.99
N LEU A 60 11.27 6.32 0.15
CA LEU A 60 11.94 6.93 1.29
C LEU A 60 13.35 6.38 1.39
N GLY A 61 14.34 7.22 1.69
CA GLY A 61 15.72 6.81 1.90
C GLY A 61 16.72 7.41 0.93
N SER A 62 17.93 6.84 0.96
CA SER A 62 19.09 7.25 0.15
C SER A 62 19.09 6.60 -1.23
N VAL A 63 18.52 5.41 -1.38
CA VAL A 63 18.42 4.71 -2.66
C VAL A 63 17.14 5.15 -3.35
N LYS A 64 17.26 6.17 -4.19
CA LYS A 64 16.15 6.66 -5.04
C LYS A 64 16.05 5.94 -6.39
N ASP A 65 16.99 5.03 -6.69
CA ASP A 65 17.06 4.39 -7.99
C ASP A 65 15.95 3.34 -8.18
N TYR A 66 15.25 3.48 -9.30
CA TYR A 66 14.16 2.59 -9.75
C TYR A 66 14.60 1.14 -9.98
N GLU A 67 15.91 0.91 -10.05
CA GLU A 67 16.51 -0.40 -10.34
C GLU A 67 16.70 -1.26 -9.09
N HIS A 68 16.45 -0.73 -7.88
CA HIS A 68 16.64 -1.52 -6.66
C HIS A 68 15.55 -2.59 -6.52
N PRO A 69 15.90 -3.88 -6.25
CA PRO A 69 14.93 -4.99 -6.18
C PRO A 69 13.79 -4.80 -5.18
N TYR A 70 13.94 -3.90 -4.21
CA TYR A 70 12.89 -3.57 -3.24
C TYR A 70 11.65 -2.97 -3.90
N GLN A 71 11.81 -2.22 -4.99
CA GLN A 71 10.67 -1.64 -5.71
C GLN A 71 9.81 -2.72 -6.36
N LEU A 72 10.48 -3.67 -7.02
CA LEU A 72 9.82 -4.82 -7.64
C LEU A 72 9.05 -5.64 -6.59
N TYR A 73 9.65 -5.89 -5.42
CA TYR A 73 8.98 -6.57 -4.32
C TYR A 73 7.79 -5.78 -3.77
N GLY A 74 7.92 -4.47 -3.57
CA GLY A 74 6.84 -3.64 -3.05
C GLY A 74 5.62 -3.62 -3.96
N VAL A 75 5.82 -3.40 -5.26
CA VAL A 75 4.71 -3.37 -6.22
C VAL A 75 4.08 -4.75 -6.40
N ASN A 76 4.88 -5.82 -6.40
CA ASN A 76 4.37 -7.18 -6.54
C ASN A 76 3.54 -7.60 -5.32
N LYS A 77 3.95 -7.22 -4.10
CA LYS A 77 3.16 -7.41 -2.88
C LYS A 77 1.80 -6.68 -2.96
N ALA A 78 1.78 -5.44 -3.44
CA ALA A 78 0.54 -4.67 -3.64
C ALA A 78 -0.37 -5.36 -4.65
N LYS A 79 0.16 -5.73 -5.82
CA LYS A 79 -0.58 -6.40 -6.90
C LYS A 79 -1.14 -7.76 -6.47
N PHE A 80 -0.34 -8.58 -5.80
CA PHE A 80 -0.79 -9.87 -5.26
C PHE A 80 -1.97 -9.67 -4.28
N SER A 81 -1.86 -8.67 -3.40
CA SER A 81 -2.93 -8.37 -2.43
C SER A 81 -4.20 -7.85 -3.11
N ALA A 82 -4.05 -7.03 -4.16
CA ALA A 82 -5.16 -6.57 -5.00
C ALA A 82 -5.87 -7.74 -5.69
N GLU A 83 -5.11 -8.56 -6.43
CA GLU A 83 -5.62 -9.68 -7.24
C GLU A 83 -6.37 -10.71 -6.38
N HIS A 84 -5.76 -11.11 -5.25
CA HIS A 84 -6.31 -12.18 -4.43
C HIS A 84 -7.18 -11.69 -3.27
N ARG A 85 -7.28 -10.36 -3.08
CA ARG A 85 -8.04 -9.72 -1.99
C ARG A 85 -7.68 -10.26 -0.60
N VAL A 86 -6.39 -10.47 -0.37
CA VAL A 86 -5.83 -11.03 0.87
C VAL A 86 -4.54 -10.31 1.24
N ASN A 87 -4.13 -10.43 2.51
CA ASN A 87 -2.81 -9.96 2.96
C ASN A 87 -1.77 -11.03 2.64
N GLY A 88 -0.58 -10.64 2.17
CA GLY A 88 0.49 -11.56 1.79
C GLY A 88 0.86 -12.55 2.90
N GLY A 89 1.12 -12.04 4.12
CA GLY A 89 1.46 -12.88 5.28
C GLY A 89 0.35 -13.87 5.67
N TRP A 90 -0.92 -13.50 5.47
CA TRP A 90 -2.04 -14.41 5.71
C TRP A 90 -2.11 -15.49 4.63
N ALA A 91 -1.93 -15.12 3.35
CA ALA A 91 -1.96 -16.07 2.23
C ALA A 91 -0.90 -17.17 2.39
N LEU A 92 0.31 -16.82 2.81
CA LEU A 92 1.39 -17.80 3.06
C LEU A 92 0.99 -18.89 4.08
N SER A 93 0.23 -18.52 5.12
CA SER A 93 -0.11 -19.46 6.20
C SER A 93 -1.45 -20.17 6.00
N GLN A 94 -2.44 -19.52 5.38
CA GLN A 94 -3.81 -20.02 5.29
C GLN A 94 -4.24 -20.45 3.89
N LYS A 95 -3.58 -19.95 2.85
CA LYS A 95 -3.88 -20.26 1.44
C LYS A 95 -2.61 -20.44 0.60
N PRO A 96 -1.74 -21.40 0.96
CA PRO A 96 -0.48 -21.62 0.26
C PRO A 96 -0.67 -21.96 -1.23
N GLU A 97 -1.85 -22.44 -1.64
CA GLU A 97 -2.21 -22.68 -3.04
C GLU A 97 -2.23 -21.42 -3.91
N LEU A 98 -2.36 -20.23 -3.30
CA LEU A 98 -2.26 -18.95 -4.01
C LEU A 98 -0.80 -18.56 -4.31
N VAL A 99 0.18 -19.25 -3.72
CA VAL A 99 1.60 -18.90 -3.81
C VAL A 99 2.29 -19.81 -4.82
N SER A 100 2.19 -19.44 -6.10
CA SER A 100 2.89 -20.11 -7.19
C SER A 100 4.42 -19.96 -7.06
N GLU A 101 5.19 -20.77 -7.80
CA GLU A 101 6.65 -20.65 -7.79
C GLU A 101 7.13 -19.27 -8.32
N GLU A 102 6.40 -18.70 -9.29
CA GLU A 102 6.63 -17.34 -9.77
C GLU A 102 6.42 -16.29 -8.66
N ILE A 103 5.36 -16.44 -7.87
CA ILE A 103 5.07 -15.59 -6.70
C ILE A 103 6.15 -15.75 -5.63
N LYS A 104 6.74 -16.93 -5.48
CA LYS A 104 7.86 -17.13 -4.56
C LYS A 104 9.10 -16.37 -5.00
N VAL A 105 9.46 -16.51 -6.27
CA VAL A 105 10.63 -15.84 -6.86
C VAL A 105 10.49 -14.32 -6.80
N ASN A 106 9.27 -13.81 -7.04
CA ASN A 106 9.01 -12.38 -7.08
C ASN A 106 8.70 -11.75 -5.71
N GLY A 107 8.77 -12.53 -4.62
CA GLY A 107 8.64 -12.06 -3.24
C GLY A 107 7.27 -11.50 -2.84
N ALA A 108 6.22 -11.68 -3.65
CA ALA A 108 4.93 -11.02 -3.44
C ALA A 108 4.14 -11.54 -2.22
N PHE A 109 4.47 -12.73 -1.74
CA PHE A 109 3.79 -13.38 -0.60
C PHE A 109 4.32 -12.96 0.77
N TYR A 110 5.47 -12.26 0.83
CA TYR A 110 6.02 -11.82 2.12
C TYR A 110 5.15 -10.73 2.76
N PRO A 111 5.13 -10.64 4.10
CA PRO A 111 4.46 -9.54 4.80
C PRO A 111 4.88 -8.17 4.26
N GLY A 112 3.93 -7.25 4.19
CA GLY A 112 4.05 -5.97 3.50
C GLY A 112 3.07 -5.78 2.35
N GLY A 113 2.43 -6.83 1.83
CA GLY A 113 1.25 -6.72 0.97
C GLY A 113 -0.03 -6.80 1.78
N VAL A 114 -0.88 -5.77 1.72
CA VAL A 114 -2.12 -5.66 2.49
C VAL A 114 -3.27 -5.27 1.58
N TYR A 115 -4.37 -6.00 1.69
CA TYR A 115 -5.65 -5.63 1.09
C TYR A 115 -6.59 -5.14 2.19
N ILE A 116 -7.19 -3.97 1.99
CA ILE A 116 -8.15 -3.37 2.92
C ILE A 116 -9.47 -3.15 2.20
N CYS A 117 -10.54 -3.66 2.80
CA CYS A 117 -11.93 -3.45 2.40
C CYS A 117 -12.70 -2.92 3.61
N CYS A 118 -13.19 -1.68 3.54
CA CYS A 118 -13.93 -1.07 4.64
C CYS A 118 -14.98 -0.08 4.11
N ASP A 119 -16.24 -0.27 4.48
CA ASP A 119 -17.39 0.55 4.05
C ASP A 119 -17.48 0.74 2.53
N GLY A 120 -17.19 -0.34 1.79
CA GLY A 120 -17.21 -0.35 0.33
C GLY A 120 -16.01 0.34 -0.33
N PHE A 121 -15.03 0.83 0.43
CA PHE A 121 -13.74 1.28 -0.10
C PHE A 121 -12.74 0.12 -0.18
N HIS A 122 -12.04 0.03 -1.30
CA HIS A 122 -11.08 -1.03 -1.59
C HIS A 122 -9.71 -0.44 -1.92
N LEU A 123 -8.66 -1.00 -1.33
CA LEU A 123 -7.29 -0.58 -1.59
C LEU A 123 -6.32 -1.74 -1.32
N ALA A 124 -5.31 -1.89 -2.17
CA ALA A 124 -4.15 -2.69 -1.89
C ALA A 124 -2.92 -1.81 -1.68
N VAL A 125 -2.14 -2.09 -0.64
CA VAL A 125 -0.91 -1.40 -0.32
C VAL A 125 0.22 -2.41 -0.23
N GLY A 126 1.35 -2.09 -0.85
CA GLY A 126 2.58 -2.87 -0.79
C GLY A 126 3.72 -2.02 -0.23
N THR A 127 4.42 -2.54 0.76
CA THR A 127 5.65 -1.94 1.28
C THR A 127 6.82 -2.93 1.24
N SER A 128 8.01 -2.41 0.97
CA SER A 128 9.24 -3.18 0.86
C SER A 128 10.45 -2.36 1.28
N GLY A 129 11.50 -3.05 1.74
CA GLY A 129 12.79 -2.45 2.13
C GLY A 129 13.05 -2.50 3.64
N GLY A 130 11.99 -2.62 4.45
CA GLY A 130 12.07 -2.80 5.90
C GLY A 130 12.18 -4.26 6.32
N GLN A 131 11.87 -4.51 7.60
CA GLN A 131 11.53 -5.85 8.10
C GLN A 131 10.09 -6.19 7.70
N ALA A 132 9.77 -7.46 7.55
CA ALA A 132 8.48 -7.91 7.03
C ALA A 132 7.29 -7.35 7.84
N GLU A 133 7.39 -7.36 9.17
CA GLU A 133 6.36 -6.85 10.08
C GLU A 133 6.24 -5.33 10.00
N LEU A 134 7.37 -4.63 9.81
CA LEU A 134 7.38 -3.18 9.62
C LEU A 134 6.74 -2.79 8.30
N ASP A 135 7.06 -3.49 7.21
CA ASP A 135 6.44 -3.28 5.89
C ASP A 135 4.92 -3.44 6.00
N GLU A 136 4.45 -4.49 6.68
CA GLU A 136 3.01 -4.71 6.87
C GLU A 136 2.36 -3.62 7.72
N ALA A 137 3.01 -3.19 8.81
CA ALA A 137 2.52 -2.11 9.66
C ALA A 137 2.39 -0.79 8.89
N ILE A 138 3.39 -0.44 8.07
CA ILE A 138 3.37 0.73 7.20
C ILE A 138 2.22 0.64 6.19
N SER A 139 2.08 -0.50 5.50
CA SER A 139 0.99 -0.72 4.54
C SER A 139 -0.39 -0.59 5.17
N ARG A 140 -0.61 -1.17 6.36
CA ARG A 140 -1.86 -1.03 7.10
C ARG A 140 -2.13 0.43 7.49
N MET A 141 -1.14 1.12 8.05
CA MET A 141 -1.27 2.51 8.45
C MET A 141 -1.70 3.39 7.28
N ILE A 142 -0.99 3.30 6.15
CA ILE A 142 -1.29 4.07 4.94
C ILE A 142 -2.69 3.73 4.41
N GLY A 143 -3.02 2.44 4.31
CA GLY A 143 -4.31 2.03 3.79
C GLY A 143 -5.50 2.50 4.63
N TYR A 144 -5.37 2.49 5.97
CA TYR A 144 -6.43 3.03 6.84
C TYR A 144 -6.52 4.56 6.77
N VAL A 145 -5.40 5.27 6.62
CA VAL A 145 -5.42 6.73 6.39
C VAL A 145 -6.13 7.03 5.07
N ALA A 146 -5.81 6.32 3.99
CA ALA A 146 -6.44 6.52 2.68
C ALA A 146 -7.97 6.31 2.74
N ILE A 147 -8.42 5.23 3.37
CA ILE A 147 -9.85 4.97 3.57
C ILE A 147 -10.50 6.06 4.43
N GLY A 148 -9.83 6.53 5.48
CA GLY A 148 -10.29 7.64 6.32
C GLY A 148 -10.49 8.92 5.52
N LEU A 149 -9.50 9.31 4.71
CA LEU A 149 -9.57 10.50 3.84
C LEU A 149 -10.67 10.38 2.77
N ALA A 150 -10.81 9.21 2.14
CA ALA A 150 -11.86 8.97 1.14
C ALA A 150 -13.26 9.09 1.74
N LYS A 151 -13.47 8.60 2.97
CA LYS A 151 -14.75 8.75 3.69
C LYS A 151 -15.11 10.19 4.01
N LEU A 152 -14.11 11.02 4.27
CA LEU A 152 -14.29 12.45 4.56
C LEU A 152 -14.53 13.30 3.30
N GLY A 153 -14.63 12.67 2.11
CA GLY A 153 -14.95 13.35 0.86
C GLY A 153 -13.74 13.91 0.13
N GLY A 154 -12.51 13.47 0.45
CA GLY A 154 -11.30 13.86 -0.26
C GLY A 154 -11.14 15.39 -0.32
N HIS A 155 -11.42 16.09 0.79
CA HIS A 155 -11.19 17.52 0.85
C HIS A 155 -9.74 17.79 0.46
N PRO A 156 -9.48 18.55 -0.62
CA PRO A 156 -8.13 18.83 -1.04
C PRO A 156 -7.39 19.43 0.14
N SER A 157 -6.30 18.78 0.52
CA SER A 157 -5.39 19.31 1.51
C SER A 157 -5.03 20.74 1.12
N PRO A 158 -5.13 21.74 2.03
CA PRO A 158 -4.74 23.12 1.73
C PRO A 158 -3.25 23.25 1.36
N TRP A 159 -2.48 22.17 1.51
CA TRP A 159 -1.07 22.07 1.16
C TRP A 159 -0.83 21.66 -0.31
N GLY A 160 -1.86 21.24 -1.05
CA GLY A 160 -1.76 20.80 -2.44
C GLY A 160 -1.46 21.93 -3.46
N GLU A 161 -1.68 23.19 -3.09
CA GLU A 161 -1.37 24.36 -3.93
C GLU A 161 0.06 24.90 -3.70
N ALA A 162 0.71 24.53 -2.60
CA ALA A 162 2.01 25.11 -2.22
C ALA A 162 3.21 24.52 -3.00
N SER A 163 3.03 23.44 -3.76
CA SER A 163 4.12 22.71 -4.43
C SER A 163 4.20 22.91 -5.95
N GLN A 164 3.45 23.86 -6.54
CA GLN A 164 3.57 24.20 -7.98
C GLN A 164 4.32 25.51 -8.26
N THR A 165 4.93 26.13 -7.25
CA THR A 165 5.86 27.25 -7.43
C THR A 165 7.27 26.83 -7.03
N GLY A 166 8.01 26.23 -7.95
CA GLY A 166 9.41 25.85 -7.78
C GLY A 166 10.04 25.32 -9.06
#